data_AF-A0A6L3GMM5-F1
#
_entry.id   AF-A0A6L3GMM5-F1
#
_cell.length_a   1.000
_cell.length_b   1.000
_cell.length_c   1.000
_cell.angle_alpha   90.00
_cell.angle_beta   90.00
_cell.angle_gamma   90.00
#
_symmetry.space_group_name_H-M   'P 1'
#
loop_
_entity.id
_entity.type
_entity.pdbx_description
1 polymer ?
#
loop_
_entity_poly.entity_id
_entity_poly.type
_entity_poly.pdbx_seq_one_letter_code
_entity_poly.pdbx_strand_id
1 'polypeptide(L)'
;DEITISVASEICRYGEEIQREVYEKHLCESVQQYNSWRGMKATEVARSIERQYTTDLQRYAFDKTLCLSCPHNTNNMMLFCEGGCGNCANRTCLAEMNATYLTEKAVRLMEERPEVALCQENFNGNEDVMERLTAMGYEVERLNGYAKPYPELSTSPRKEDYETDEAYEEACKDYEQEVDDYVKECEEIRTRSEAGEITLYFRIESKDIVLCYVRNAVHSSTGYNGTTQQQTLSPVEKLEKQDKRNKEIALEKTVEDTKKQILEVDMSERKFGQDEDKMIYFFLLSSLRREHFAEVGIECEETYHYLTDKEKMNIIENLTAKQKAVIRRDYLIANFKNASGSNATASLLLDFAEKHMPEALAEIKNGHNEVYEKRHQRIEEKKAVLLVQEQARQEAEPSDEPQPEAEATAGKETKEEIAA
;
A
#
# COMPACT_ATOMS: atom_id res chain seq x y z
N ASP A 1 -23.12 41.70 -19.76
CA ASP A 1 -24.16 41.82 -18.72
C ASP A 1 -23.52 42.04 -17.35
N GLU A 2 -23.87 43.18 -16.74
CA GLU A 2 -23.44 43.59 -15.40
C GLU A 2 -24.31 42.92 -14.32
N ILE A 3 -23.73 42.63 -13.16
CA ILE A 3 -24.45 42.07 -12.01
C ILE A 3 -25.38 43.15 -11.45
N THR A 4 -26.68 42.86 -11.33
CA THR A 4 -27.65 43.81 -10.77
C THR A 4 -27.43 44.00 -9.27
N ILE A 5 -27.77 45.18 -8.75
CA ILE A 5 -27.64 45.51 -7.31
C ILE A 5 -28.42 44.51 -6.45
N SER A 6 -29.59 44.06 -6.91
CA SER A 6 -30.39 43.06 -6.18
C SER A 6 -29.69 41.71 -6.08
N VAL A 7 -29.04 41.24 -7.15
CA VAL A 7 -28.24 39.99 -7.13
C VAL A 7 -27.02 40.15 -6.23
N ALA A 8 -26.32 41.28 -6.30
CA ALA A 8 -25.18 41.55 -5.42
C ALA A 8 -25.59 41.56 -3.94
N SER A 9 -26.73 42.17 -3.62
CA SER A 9 -27.27 42.21 -2.25
C SER A 9 -27.60 40.83 -1.68
N GLU A 10 -28.03 39.86 -2.51
CA GLU A 10 -28.24 38.48 -2.06
C GLU A 10 -26.91 37.77 -1.76
N ILE A 11 -25.91 37.96 -2.62
CA ILE A 11 -24.58 37.35 -2.46
C ILE A 11 -23.87 37.90 -1.21
N CYS A 12 -23.99 39.20 -0.93
CA CYS A 12 -23.37 39.85 0.23
C CYS A 12 -23.86 39.36 1.59
N ARG A 13 -24.96 38.58 1.66
CA ARG A 13 -25.43 37.98 2.92
C ARG A 13 -24.55 36.84 3.40
N TYR A 14 -23.77 36.23 2.49
CA TYR A 14 -22.91 35.08 2.78
C TYR A 14 -21.48 35.52 3.10
N GLY A 15 -20.70 34.64 3.71
CA GLY A 15 -19.28 34.90 3.99
C GLY A 15 -18.44 35.02 2.72
N GLU A 16 -17.26 35.64 2.83
CA GLU A 16 -16.33 35.92 1.73
C GLU A 16 -16.02 34.69 0.86
N GLU A 17 -15.90 33.51 1.46
CA GLU A 17 -15.64 32.26 0.75
C GLU A 17 -16.73 31.91 -0.26
N ILE A 18 -18.00 31.95 0.16
CA ILE A 18 -19.14 31.70 -0.74
C ILE A 18 -19.22 32.80 -1.80
N GLN A 19 -19.01 34.06 -1.42
CA GLN A 19 -19.01 35.17 -2.37
C GLN A 19 -17.97 34.96 -3.48
N ARG A 20 -16.75 34.56 -3.10
CA ARG A 20 -15.66 34.26 -4.04
C ARG A 20 -15.99 33.06 -4.93
N GLU A 21 -16.44 31.95 -4.36
CA GLU A 21 -16.80 30.76 -5.15
C GLU A 21 -17.93 31.05 -6.13
N VAL A 22 -18.98 31.76 -5.70
CA VAL A 22 -20.10 32.15 -6.57
C VAL A 22 -19.61 33.04 -7.71
N TYR A 23 -18.72 33.99 -7.41
CA TYR A 23 -18.13 34.84 -8.43
C TYR A 23 -17.33 34.03 -9.46
N GLU A 24 -16.37 33.22 -8.99
CA GLU A 24 -15.47 32.46 -9.85
C GLU A 24 -16.20 31.41 -10.69
N LYS A 25 -17.15 30.70 -10.09
CA LYS A 25 -17.83 29.55 -10.74
C LYS A 25 -19.05 29.93 -11.57
N HIS A 26 -19.69 31.07 -11.30
CA HIS A 26 -20.98 31.40 -11.91
C HIS A 26 -21.09 32.80 -12.49
N LEU A 27 -20.25 33.77 -12.08
CA LEU A 27 -20.38 35.16 -12.50
C LEU A 27 -19.15 35.68 -13.28
N CYS A 28 -18.03 34.97 -13.32
CA CYS A 28 -16.87 35.33 -14.13
C CYS A 28 -17.15 35.15 -15.63
N GLU A 29 -16.55 35.99 -16.49
CA GLU A 29 -16.78 35.96 -17.96
C GLU A 29 -16.28 34.68 -18.62
N SER A 30 -15.31 34.00 -18.02
CA SER A 30 -14.76 32.74 -18.50
C SER A 30 -15.64 31.52 -18.20
N VAL A 31 -16.74 31.69 -17.45
CA VAL A 31 -17.64 30.58 -17.08
C VAL A 31 -18.47 30.14 -18.29
N GLN A 32 -18.55 28.82 -18.50
CA GLN A 32 -19.35 28.24 -19.59
C GLN A 32 -20.83 28.61 -19.43
N GLN A 33 -21.51 28.92 -20.55
CA GLN A 33 -22.86 29.50 -20.56
C GLN A 33 -23.90 28.72 -19.73
N TYR A 34 -23.81 27.38 -19.66
CA TYR A 34 -24.77 26.56 -18.91
C TYR A 34 -24.58 26.63 -17.38
N ASN A 35 -23.44 27.09 -16.89
CA ASN A 35 -23.14 27.29 -15.46
C ASN A 35 -23.18 28.76 -15.04
N SER A 36 -23.41 29.67 -15.99
CA SER A 36 -23.45 31.11 -15.75
C SER A 36 -24.76 31.52 -15.06
N TRP A 37 -24.66 32.33 -14.02
CA TRP A 37 -25.81 32.96 -13.35
C TRP A 37 -26.03 34.40 -13.81
N ARG A 38 -25.26 34.87 -14.81
CA ARG A 38 -25.46 36.20 -15.38
C ARG A 38 -26.85 36.28 -16.02
N GLY A 39 -27.59 37.35 -15.70
CA GLY A 39 -28.95 37.58 -16.17
C GLY A 39 -30.05 36.87 -15.36
N MET A 40 -29.71 36.07 -14.34
CA MET A 40 -30.70 35.49 -13.43
C MET A 40 -31.31 36.54 -12.49
N LYS A 41 -32.55 36.29 -12.04
CA LYS A 41 -33.20 37.14 -11.03
C LYS A 41 -32.60 36.89 -9.65
N ALA A 42 -32.64 37.89 -8.77
CA ALA A 42 -32.15 37.77 -7.39
C ALA A 42 -32.74 36.56 -6.64
N THR A 43 -34.04 36.27 -6.83
CA THR A 43 -34.70 35.10 -6.23
C THR A 43 -34.19 33.75 -6.76
N GLU A 44 -33.78 33.70 -8.02
CA GLU A 44 -33.19 32.49 -8.63
C GLU A 44 -31.75 32.28 -8.17
N VAL A 45 -31.00 33.36 -8.01
CA VAL A 45 -29.65 33.34 -7.44
C VAL A 45 -29.70 32.92 -5.98
N ALA A 46 -30.58 33.49 -5.16
CA ALA A 46 -30.74 33.12 -3.75
C ALA A 46 -31.02 31.61 -3.59
N ARG A 47 -32.00 31.08 -4.34
CA ARG A 47 -32.31 29.64 -4.35
C ARG A 47 -31.13 28.78 -4.82
N SER A 48 -30.34 29.28 -5.78
CA SER A 48 -29.17 28.57 -6.29
C SER A 48 -28.04 28.55 -5.28
N ILE A 49 -27.83 29.65 -4.53
CA ILE A 49 -26.85 29.71 -3.44
C ILE A 49 -27.26 28.77 -2.33
N GLU A 50 -28.50 28.83 -1.87
CA GLU A 50 -29.00 27.94 -0.82
C GLU A 50 -28.82 26.47 -1.21
N ARG A 51 -29.18 26.09 -2.44
CA ARG A 51 -29.05 24.70 -2.91
C ARG A 51 -27.59 24.22 -3.05
N GLN A 52 -26.67 25.08 -3.47
CA GLN A 52 -25.31 24.65 -3.87
C GLN A 52 -24.23 24.98 -2.83
N TYR A 53 -24.50 25.93 -1.93
CA TYR A 53 -23.51 26.48 -1.00
C TYR A 53 -23.94 26.40 0.46
N THR A 54 -25.20 26.07 0.73
CA THR A 54 -25.68 25.83 2.10
C THR A 54 -26.16 24.39 2.25
N THR A 55 -26.24 23.91 3.49
CA THR A 55 -26.73 22.57 3.78
C THR A 55 -27.82 22.62 4.84
N ASP A 56 -28.95 21.99 4.55
CA ASP A 56 -30.09 21.87 5.46
C ASP A 56 -29.68 21.16 6.75
N LEU A 57 -29.83 21.88 7.86
CA LEU A 57 -29.48 21.41 9.20
C LEU A 57 -30.43 20.30 9.68
N GLN A 58 -31.67 20.19 9.16
CA GLN A 58 -32.62 19.14 9.57
C GLN A 58 -32.10 17.74 9.26
N ARG A 59 -31.19 17.64 8.28
CA ARG A 59 -30.60 16.37 7.82
C ARG A 59 -29.55 15.81 8.77
N TYR A 60 -29.18 16.54 9.82
CA TYR A 60 -28.15 16.14 10.78
C TYR A 60 -28.75 15.93 12.15
N ALA A 61 -28.23 14.97 12.91
CA ALA A 61 -28.78 14.60 14.22
C ALA A 61 -28.08 15.28 15.42
N PHE A 62 -26.97 16.00 15.20
CA PHE A 62 -26.29 16.72 16.28
C PHE A 62 -27.14 17.86 16.89
N ASP A 63 -26.77 18.30 18.09
CA ASP A 63 -27.46 19.40 18.80
C ASP A 63 -27.28 20.74 18.07
N LYS A 64 -28.40 21.30 17.61
CA LYS A 64 -28.46 22.55 16.82
C LYS A 64 -28.67 23.78 17.69
N THR A 65 -28.63 23.67 19.01
CA THR A 65 -28.86 24.81 19.93
C THR A 65 -27.95 26.00 19.60
N LEU A 66 -26.67 25.75 19.29
CA LEU A 66 -25.72 26.79 18.87
C LEU A 66 -26.03 27.37 17.48
N CYS A 67 -26.68 26.59 16.60
CA CYS A 67 -27.06 27.03 15.26
C CYS A 67 -28.21 28.04 15.27
N LEU A 68 -29.02 28.07 16.34
CA LEU A 68 -30.15 28.99 16.45
C LEU A 68 -29.72 30.46 16.46
N SER A 69 -28.54 30.78 16.99
CA SER A 69 -27.97 32.14 17.00
C SER A 69 -26.78 32.32 16.05
N CYS A 70 -26.47 31.33 15.21
CA CYS A 70 -25.29 31.34 14.37
C CYS A 70 -25.46 32.28 13.16
N PRO A 71 -24.50 33.18 12.86
CA PRO A 71 -24.57 34.08 11.70
C PRO A 71 -24.48 33.35 10.36
N HIS A 72 -23.99 32.10 10.35
CA HIS A 72 -23.94 31.26 9.15
C HIS A 72 -25.22 30.45 8.94
N ASN A 73 -26.21 30.55 9.82
CA ASN A 73 -27.53 29.97 9.61
C ASN A 73 -28.38 30.90 8.73
N THR A 74 -28.92 30.42 7.62
CA THR A 74 -29.76 31.22 6.72
C THR A 74 -30.98 31.83 7.41
N ASN A 75 -31.51 31.19 8.47
CA ASN A 75 -32.59 31.76 9.27
C ASN A 75 -32.20 33.07 9.96
N ASN A 76 -30.91 33.25 10.29
CA ASN A 76 -30.39 34.45 10.93
C ASN A 76 -29.89 35.50 9.92
N MET A 77 -29.93 35.19 8.62
CA MET A 77 -29.58 36.11 7.53
C MET A 77 -30.79 36.91 7.04
N MET A 78 -32.01 36.56 7.47
CA MET A 78 -33.27 37.20 7.08
C MET A 78 -34.03 37.73 8.29
N LEU A 79 -34.76 38.83 8.11
CA LEU A 79 -35.57 39.47 9.16
C LEU A 79 -36.79 38.64 9.58
N PHE A 80 -37.31 37.80 8.68
CA PHE A 80 -38.44 36.92 8.92
C PHE A 80 -38.03 35.50 8.56
N CYS A 81 -38.10 34.59 9.53
CA CYS A 81 -37.77 33.18 9.32
C CYS A 81 -39.02 32.43 8.81
N GLU A 82 -38.88 31.62 7.77
CA GLU A 82 -39.98 30.82 7.20
C GLU A 82 -40.32 29.56 8.02
N GLY A 83 -39.75 29.40 9.23
CA GLY A 83 -39.86 28.20 10.06
C GLY A 83 -38.72 27.19 9.83
N GLY A 84 -38.65 26.13 10.65
CA GLY A 84 -37.58 25.12 10.56
C GLY A 84 -36.25 25.54 11.19
N CYS A 85 -35.19 24.72 11.06
CA CYS A 85 -33.88 25.00 11.66
C CYS A 85 -32.89 25.75 10.74
N GLY A 86 -33.29 26.02 9.49
CA GLY A 86 -32.49 26.73 8.50
C GLY A 86 -31.34 25.91 7.91
N ASN A 87 -30.54 26.55 7.06
CA ASN A 87 -29.39 25.92 6.40
C ASN A 87 -28.08 26.50 6.95
N CYS A 88 -27.05 25.67 7.05
CA CYS A 88 -25.70 26.11 7.39
C CYS A 88 -24.91 26.50 6.13
N ALA A 89 -24.36 27.70 6.13
CA ALA A 89 -23.44 28.20 5.11
C ALA A 89 -21.96 27.91 5.42
N ASN A 90 -21.63 27.38 6.60
CA ASN A 90 -20.26 27.07 7.00
C ASN A 90 -19.99 25.56 6.90
N ARG A 91 -19.33 25.14 5.80
CA ARG A 91 -19.09 23.74 5.47
C ARG A 91 -18.14 23.05 6.45
N THR A 92 -17.07 23.72 6.87
CA THR A 92 -16.05 23.16 7.76
C THR A 92 -16.59 22.97 9.18
N CYS A 93 -17.32 23.96 9.69
CA CYS A 93 -18.01 23.86 10.99
C CYS A 93 -19.03 22.72 10.98
N LEU A 94 -19.85 22.61 9.92
CA LEU A 94 -20.84 21.54 9.79
C LEU A 94 -20.20 20.15 9.77
N ALA A 95 -19.11 19.99 9.00
CA ALA A 95 -18.37 18.74 8.91
C ALA A 95 -17.79 18.35 10.29
N GLU A 96 -17.17 19.30 10.99
CA GLU A 96 -16.59 19.08 12.32
C GLU A 96 -17.64 18.69 13.37
N MET A 97 -18.76 19.42 13.43
CA MET A 97 -19.86 19.14 14.35
C MET A 97 -20.47 17.77 14.09
N ASN A 98 -20.65 17.42 12.82
CA ASN A 98 -21.16 16.11 12.43
C ASN A 98 -20.16 14.98 12.76
N ALA A 99 -18.87 15.15 12.42
CA ALA A 99 -17.85 14.16 12.72
C ALA A 99 -17.70 13.92 14.23
N THR A 100 -17.75 14.99 15.03
CA THR A 100 -17.73 14.90 16.50
C THR A 100 -18.94 14.12 17.01
N TYR A 101 -20.15 14.52 16.59
CA TYR A 101 -21.39 13.82 16.99
C TYR A 101 -21.38 12.34 16.61
N LEU A 102 -20.97 12.00 15.39
CA LEU A 102 -20.90 10.60 14.94
C LEU A 102 -19.86 9.81 15.72
N THR A 103 -18.71 10.40 16.02
CA THR A 103 -17.67 9.75 16.85
C THR A 103 -18.21 9.46 18.25
N GLU A 104 -18.86 10.44 18.89
CA GLU A 104 -19.47 10.27 20.21
C GLU A 104 -20.64 9.27 20.19
N LYS A 105 -21.46 9.27 19.14
CA LYS A 105 -22.54 8.28 18.96
C LYS A 105 -21.95 6.88 18.79
N ALA A 106 -20.89 6.71 18.00
CA ALA A 106 -20.22 5.43 17.80
C ALA A 106 -19.69 4.86 19.11
N VAL A 107 -18.98 5.69 19.91
CA VAL A 107 -18.44 5.27 21.21
C VAL A 107 -19.56 4.81 22.15
N ARG A 108 -20.65 5.59 22.28
CA ARG A 108 -21.80 5.19 23.11
C ARG A 108 -22.43 3.87 22.65
N LEU A 109 -22.63 3.69 21.34
CA LEU A 109 -23.19 2.45 20.80
C LEU A 109 -22.29 1.24 21.08
N MET A 110 -20.97 1.41 21.03
CA MET A 110 -20.01 0.36 21.39
C MET A 110 -20.00 0.03 22.88
N GLU A 111 -20.28 1.00 23.75
CA GLU A 111 -20.45 0.77 25.19
C GLU A 111 -21.75 0.03 25.51
N GLU A 112 -22.84 0.36 24.80
CA GLU A 112 -24.14 -0.27 24.96
C GLU A 112 -24.20 -1.70 24.41
N ARG A 113 -23.53 -1.95 23.27
CA ARG A 113 -23.54 -3.23 22.55
C ARG A 113 -22.13 -3.62 22.06
N PRO A 114 -21.22 -4.00 22.97
CA PRO A 114 -19.83 -4.31 22.63
C PRO A 114 -19.67 -5.54 21.71
N GLU A 115 -20.71 -6.36 21.57
CA GLU A 115 -20.72 -7.51 20.67
C GLU A 115 -20.93 -7.14 19.19
N VAL A 116 -21.35 -5.89 18.89
CA VAL A 116 -21.62 -5.40 17.54
C VAL A 116 -20.44 -4.54 17.08
N ALA A 117 -19.83 -4.90 15.95
CA ALA A 117 -18.68 -4.17 15.42
C ALA A 117 -19.09 -2.91 14.64
N LEU A 118 -18.17 -1.94 14.54
CA LEU A 118 -18.32 -0.78 13.67
C LEU A 118 -17.92 -1.13 12.25
N CYS A 119 -18.67 -0.61 11.28
CA CYS A 119 -18.33 -0.76 9.87
C CYS A 119 -18.60 0.50 9.05
N GLN A 120 -18.04 0.53 7.86
CA GLN A 120 -18.32 1.53 6.84
C GLN A 120 -18.40 0.88 5.45
N GLU A 121 -19.34 1.37 4.63
CA GLU A 121 -19.43 0.97 3.23
C GLU A 121 -18.50 1.82 2.36
N ASN A 122 -17.98 1.24 1.28
CA ASN A 122 -16.97 1.87 0.41
C ASN A 122 -17.39 3.22 -0.21
N PHE A 123 -18.69 3.52 -0.33
CA PHE A 123 -19.19 4.72 -1.03
C PHE A 123 -20.07 5.62 -0.16
N ASN A 124 -20.42 5.19 1.06
CA ASN A 124 -21.29 5.94 1.95
C ASN A 124 -20.73 5.89 3.37
N GLY A 125 -19.99 6.94 3.73
CA GLY A 125 -19.26 7.00 4.98
C GLY A 125 -18.74 8.39 5.29
N ASN A 126 -18.08 8.50 6.43
CA ASN A 126 -17.37 9.68 6.89
C ASN A 126 -15.94 9.23 7.26
N GLU A 127 -14.96 9.59 6.43
CA GLU A 127 -13.56 9.18 6.61
C GLU A 127 -12.95 9.84 7.85
N ASP A 128 -13.27 11.11 8.12
CA ASP A 128 -12.81 11.83 9.32
C ASP A 128 -13.22 11.09 10.61
N VAL A 129 -14.45 10.54 10.64
CA VAL A 129 -14.94 9.75 11.78
C VAL A 129 -14.15 8.45 11.93
N MET A 130 -13.83 7.77 10.82
CA MET A 130 -13.02 6.56 10.87
C MET A 130 -11.60 6.83 11.34
N GLU A 131 -10.98 7.92 10.88
CA GLU A 131 -9.65 8.32 11.35
C GLU A 131 -9.65 8.62 12.84
N ARG A 132 -10.65 9.36 13.35
CA ARG A 132 -10.81 9.64 14.79
C ARG A 132 -10.98 8.37 15.60
N LEU A 133 -11.88 7.48 15.18
CA LEU A 133 -12.13 6.21 15.86
C LEU A 133 -10.88 5.31 15.86
N THR A 134 -10.19 5.22 14.72
CA THR A 134 -8.93 4.47 14.60
C THR A 134 -7.85 5.04 15.51
N ALA A 135 -7.73 6.37 15.59
CA ALA A 135 -6.80 7.03 16.50
C ALA A 135 -7.12 6.80 17.98
N MET A 136 -8.40 6.63 18.30
CA MET A 136 -8.88 6.22 19.63
C MET A 136 -8.69 4.71 19.91
N GLY A 137 -8.32 3.92 18.90
CA GLY A 137 -8.08 2.48 19.02
C GLY A 137 -9.29 1.60 18.68
N TYR A 138 -10.38 2.17 18.18
CA TYR A 138 -11.52 1.40 17.68
C TYR A 138 -11.23 0.87 16.27
N GLU A 139 -11.59 -0.39 16.04
CA GLU A 139 -11.51 -0.99 14.71
C GLU A 139 -12.82 -0.73 13.95
N VAL A 140 -12.70 -0.26 12.72
CA VAL A 140 -13.84 -0.03 11.81
C VAL A 140 -13.63 -0.86 10.56
N GLU A 141 -14.52 -1.82 10.33
CA GLU A 141 -14.42 -2.73 9.18
C GLU A 141 -14.93 -2.07 7.89
N ARG A 142 -14.20 -2.25 6.78
CA ARG A 142 -14.67 -1.84 5.46
C ARG A 142 -15.44 -2.99 4.80
N LEU A 143 -16.74 -2.78 4.55
CA LEU A 143 -17.60 -3.78 3.93
C LEU A 143 -17.51 -3.74 2.40
N ASN A 144 -17.25 -4.91 1.79
CA ASN A 144 -17.17 -5.10 0.34
C ASN A 144 -18.53 -5.43 -0.32
N GLY A 145 -19.64 -5.11 0.33
CA GLY A 145 -20.98 -5.40 -0.16
C GLY A 145 -22.05 -4.57 0.54
N TYR A 146 -23.29 -4.70 0.08
CA TYR A 146 -24.43 -3.98 0.66
C TYR A 146 -24.83 -4.60 2.01
N ALA A 147 -24.86 -3.78 3.06
CA ALA A 147 -25.45 -4.17 4.33
C ALA A 147 -26.94 -3.82 4.35
N LYS A 148 -27.79 -4.79 4.71
CA LYS A 148 -29.23 -4.53 4.84
C LYS A 148 -29.46 -3.78 6.17
N PRO A 149 -30.17 -2.63 6.17
CA PRO A 149 -30.49 -1.94 7.41
C PRO A 149 -31.34 -2.85 8.31
N TYR A 150 -31.15 -2.73 9.62
CA TYR A 150 -32.02 -3.37 10.59
C TYR A 150 -33.42 -2.74 10.46
N PRO A 151 -34.51 -3.51 10.63
CA PRO A 151 -35.86 -2.97 10.56
C PRO A 151 -36.02 -1.79 11.53
N GLU A 152 -36.75 -0.77 11.09
CA GLU A 152 -37.14 0.37 11.92
C GLU A 152 -38.66 0.47 11.90
N LEU A 153 -39.26 0.70 13.07
CA LEU A 153 -40.70 0.85 13.21
C LEU A 153 -41.10 2.29 12.88
N SER A 154 -42.20 2.47 12.13
CA SER A 154 -42.73 3.80 11.86
C SER A 154 -43.20 4.52 13.13
N THR A 155 -43.43 5.83 13.00
CA THR A 155 -43.98 6.62 14.11
C THR A 155 -45.47 6.32 14.26
N SER A 156 -45.89 6.02 15.49
CA SER A 156 -47.29 5.76 15.80
C SER A 156 -48.21 6.89 15.30
N PRO A 157 -49.34 6.56 14.64
CA PRO A 157 -50.31 7.54 14.16
C PRO A 157 -50.77 8.47 15.27
N ARG A 158 -50.81 9.78 15.01
CA ARG A 158 -51.37 10.76 15.94
C ARG A 158 -52.72 11.21 15.42
N LYS A 159 -53.71 11.28 16.31
CA LYS A 159 -55.07 11.70 15.95
C LYS A 159 -55.11 13.07 15.25
N GLU A 160 -54.19 13.96 15.59
CA GLU A 160 -54.05 15.30 15.01
C GLU A 160 -53.69 15.31 13.52
N ASP A 161 -53.12 14.21 13.00
CA ASP A 161 -52.68 14.09 11.60
C ASP A 161 -53.82 13.66 10.66
N TYR A 162 -55.02 13.37 11.20
CA TYR A 162 -56.17 12.83 10.45
C TYR A 162 -57.40 13.73 10.57
N GLU A 163 -58.08 13.95 9.45
CA GLU A 163 -59.28 14.79 9.39
C GLU A 163 -60.52 14.11 9.99
N THR A 164 -60.54 12.76 10.05
CA THR A 164 -61.67 11.98 10.57
C THR A 164 -61.21 10.89 11.54
N ASP A 165 -62.08 10.55 12.49
CA ASP A 165 -61.81 9.50 13.48
C ASP A 165 -61.69 8.12 12.82
N GLU A 166 -62.46 7.86 11.76
CA GLU A 166 -62.38 6.58 11.02
C GLU A 166 -61.05 6.40 10.29
N ALA A 167 -60.47 7.48 9.75
CA ALA A 167 -59.17 7.43 9.09
C ALA A 167 -58.04 7.19 10.09
N TYR A 168 -58.16 7.77 11.29
CA TYR A 168 -57.25 7.53 12.40
C TYR A 168 -57.34 6.09 12.92
N GLU A 169 -58.54 5.55 13.09
CA GLU A 169 -58.73 4.16 13.53
C GLU A 169 -58.17 3.16 12.53
N GLU A 170 -58.34 3.41 11.22
CA GLU A 170 -57.76 2.55 10.19
C GLU A 170 -56.23 2.63 10.19
N ALA A 171 -55.65 3.83 10.30
CA ALA A 171 -54.21 4.00 10.42
C ALA A 171 -53.65 3.31 11.68
N CYS A 172 -54.38 3.32 12.79
CA CYS A 172 -54.00 2.58 13.99
C CYS A 172 -53.95 1.06 13.75
N LYS A 173 -54.92 0.50 13.02
CA LYS A 173 -54.91 -0.94 12.67
C LYS A 173 -53.76 -1.30 11.75
N ASP A 174 -53.49 -0.47 10.74
CA ASP A 174 -52.35 -0.65 9.84
C ASP A 174 -51.03 -0.61 10.63
N TYR A 175 -50.91 0.33 11.58
CA TYR A 175 -49.76 0.43 12.47
C TYR A 175 -49.61 -0.79 13.40
N GLU A 176 -50.70 -1.29 13.97
CA GLU A 176 -50.68 -2.53 14.78
C GLU A 176 -50.18 -3.72 13.95
N GLN A 177 -50.62 -3.85 12.69
CA GLN A 177 -50.12 -4.87 11.78
C GLN A 177 -48.64 -4.67 11.44
N GLU A 178 -48.20 -3.43 11.23
CA GLU A 178 -46.78 -3.09 11.02
C GLU A 178 -45.93 -3.48 12.23
N VAL A 179 -46.41 -3.23 13.46
CA VAL A 179 -45.76 -3.65 14.71
C VAL A 179 -45.57 -5.16 14.74
N ASP A 180 -46.62 -5.93 14.43
CA ASP A 180 -46.56 -7.39 14.41
C ASP A 180 -45.54 -7.92 13.38
N ASP A 181 -45.49 -7.30 12.19
CA ASP A 181 -44.56 -7.70 11.14
C ASP A 181 -43.11 -7.29 11.46
N TYR A 182 -42.91 -6.11 12.05
CA TYR A 182 -41.63 -5.64 12.57
C TYR A 182 -41.07 -6.59 13.63
N VAL A 183 -41.90 -7.03 14.59
CA VAL A 183 -41.49 -7.97 15.64
C VAL A 183 -41.03 -9.30 15.03
N LYS A 184 -41.79 -9.85 14.08
CA LYS A 184 -41.40 -11.09 13.38
C LYS A 184 -40.10 -10.95 12.62
N GLU A 185 -39.89 -9.85 11.88
CA GLU A 185 -38.64 -9.64 11.15
C GLU A 185 -37.44 -9.52 12.10
N CYS A 186 -37.60 -8.81 13.22
CA CYS A 186 -36.56 -8.70 14.25
C CYS A 186 -36.21 -10.06 14.89
N GLU A 187 -37.21 -10.91 15.16
CA GLU A 187 -37.01 -12.26 15.67
C GLU A 187 -36.30 -13.17 14.66
N GLU A 188 -36.64 -13.07 13.36
CA GLU A 188 -35.95 -13.80 12.30
C GLU A 188 -34.47 -13.41 12.23
N ILE A 189 -34.19 -12.10 12.23
CA ILE A 189 -32.82 -11.57 12.21
C ILE A 189 -32.04 -12.05 13.43
N ARG A 190 -32.64 -12.00 14.62
CA ARG A 190 -32.00 -12.47 15.85
C ARG A 190 -31.66 -13.95 15.78
N THR A 191 -32.63 -14.78 15.39
CA THR A 191 -32.44 -16.24 15.24
C THR A 191 -31.31 -16.56 14.25
N ARG A 192 -31.27 -15.85 13.11
CA ARG A 192 -30.22 -16.03 12.09
C ARG A 192 -28.85 -15.52 12.54
N SER A 193 -28.82 -14.48 13.37
CA SER A 193 -27.59 -13.98 13.99
C SER A 193 -27.04 -14.98 15.01
N GLU A 194 -27.91 -15.55 15.85
CA GLU A 194 -27.54 -16.60 16.81
C GLU A 194 -27.07 -17.89 16.12
N ALA A 195 -27.68 -18.23 14.97
CA ALA A 195 -27.24 -19.33 14.11
C ALA A 195 -25.92 -19.03 13.36
N GLY A 196 -25.41 -17.79 13.41
CA GLY A 196 -24.18 -17.38 12.73
C GLY A 196 -24.32 -17.18 11.22
N GLU A 197 -25.55 -17.12 10.68
CA GLU A 197 -25.81 -16.91 9.26
C GLU A 197 -25.63 -15.44 8.83
N ILE A 198 -25.75 -14.52 9.79
CA ILE A 198 -25.60 -13.09 9.57
C ILE A 198 -24.71 -12.50 10.66
N THR A 199 -24.10 -11.36 10.37
CA THR A 199 -23.35 -10.56 11.34
C THR A 199 -23.95 -9.17 11.43
N LEU A 200 -24.17 -8.69 12.66
CA LEU A 200 -24.67 -7.35 12.92
C LEU A 200 -23.51 -6.34 12.96
N TYR A 201 -23.74 -5.14 12.44
CA TYR A 201 -22.79 -4.04 12.51
C TYR A 201 -23.49 -2.71 12.78
N PHE A 202 -22.77 -1.79 13.42
CA PHE A 202 -23.09 -0.37 13.40
C PHE A 202 -22.41 0.27 12.20
N ARG A 203 -23.21 0.60 11.17
CA ARG A 203 -22.71 1.22 9.95
C ARG A 203 -22.63 2.73 10.12
N ILE A 204 -21.42 3.26 9.98
CA ILE A 204 -21.14 4.69 9.98
C ILE A 204 -21.46 5.24 8.59
N GLU A 205 -22.54 5.99 8.48
CA GLU A 205 -22.91 6.70 7.26
C GLU A 205 -22.42 8.16 7.32
N SER A 206 -22.69 8.92 6.26
CA SER A 206 -22.29 10.33 6.18
C SER A 206 -22.88 11.23 7.27
N LYS A 207 -24.06 10.91 7.80
CA LYS A 207 -24.82 11.78 8.72
C LYS A 207 -25.40 11.09 9.95
N ASP A 208 -25.43 9.76 9.96
CA ASP A 208 -25.89 9.00 11.11
C ASP A 208 -25.21 7.63 11.18
N ILE A 209 -25.40 6.94 12.31
CA ILE A 209 -24.99 5.56 12.51
C ILE A 209 -26.23 4.70 12.63
N VAL A 210 -26.32 3.67 11.78
CA VAL A 210 -27.46 2.77 11.68
C VAL A 210 -27.06 1.34 12.02
N LEU A 211 -27.95 0.60 12.69
CA LEU A 211 -27.77 -0.84 12.88
C LEU A 211 -28.08 -1.55 11.56
N CYS A 212 -27.23 -2.49 11.16
CA CYS A 212 -27.37 -3.21 9.91
C CYS A 212 -26.89 -4.64 10.06
N TYR A 213 -27.11 -5.45 9.03
CA TYR A 213 -26.62 -6.82 9.00
C TYR A 213 -26.17 -7.25 7.61
N VAL A 214 -25.17 -8.11 7.60
CA VAL A 214 -24.63 -8.72 6.39
C VAL A 214 -24.82 -10.23 6.49
N ARG A 215 -25.24 -10.86 5.40
CA ARG A 215 -25.27 -12.33 5.33
C ARG A 215 -23.84 -12.84 5.26
N ASN A 216 -23.47 -13.68 6.22
CA ASN A 216 -22.22 -14.42 6.14
C ASN A 216 -22.35 -15.34 4.93
N ALA A 217 -21.44 -15.21 3.95
CA ALA A 217 -21.46 -16.09 2.79
C ALA A 217 -21.44 -17.53 3.33
N VAL A 218 -22.49 -18.29 3.03
CA VAL A 218 -22.61 -19.68 3.43
C VAL A 218 -21.29 -20.36 3.08
N HIS A 219 -20.65 -20.96 4.07
CA HIS A 219 -19.52 -21.88 3.99
C HIS A 219 -19.51 -22.65 2.66
N SER A 220 -18.88 -22.08 1.63
CA SER A 220 -18.68 -22.70 0.33
C SER A 220 -17.19 -22.73 0.00
N SER A 221 -16.38 -23.03 1.02
CA SER A 221 -15.20 -23.84 0.80
C SER A 221 -15.59 -25.29 1.06
N THR A 222 -16.17 -25.94 0.05
CA THR A 222 -16.17 -27.40 -0.05
C THR A 222 -14.72 -27.84 -0.25
N GLY A 223 -13.96 -27.83 0.84
CA GLY A 223 -12.73 -28.59 0.93
C GLY A 223 -13.12 -30.07 0.88
N TYR A 224 -12.42 -30.84 0.05
CA TYR A 224 -12.46 -32.29 0.04
C TYR A 224 -12.07 -32.82 1.43
N ASN A 225 -13.06 -32.93 2.32
CA ASN A 225 -13.18 -33.82 3.48
C ASN A 225 -14.26 -33.22 4.37
N GLY A 226 -15.47 -33.77 4.24
CA GLY A 226 -16.62 -33.39 5.05
C GLY A 226 -16.39 -33.70 6.51
N THR A 227 -15.95 -32.69 7.26
CA THR A 227 -16.27 -32.43 8.67
C THR A 227 -15.63 -31.09 9.00
N THR A 228 -16.38 -30.01 8.78
CA THR A 228 -16.05 -28.73 9.41
C THR A 228 -17.26 -28.30 10.21
N GLN A 229 -17.46 -28.91 11.38
CA GLN A 229 -18.09 -28.18 12.48
C GLN A 229 -17.09 -27.09 12.85
N GLN A 230 -17.17 -25.94 12.16
CA GLN A 230 -16.53 -24.73 12.62
C GLN A 230 -17.19 -24.39 13.95
N GLN A 231 -16.44 -24.62 15.02
CA GLN A 231 -16.80 -24.25 16.37
C GLN A 231 -17.21 -22.77 16.34
N THR A 232 -18.48 -22.48 16.59
CA THR A 232 -19.00 -21.13 16.71
C THR A 232 -18.30 -20.48 17.89
N LEU A 233 -17.21 -19.74 17.61
CA LEU A 233 -16.44 -19.06 18.64
C LEU A 233 -17.34 -18.09 19.37
N SER A 234 -17.27 -18.10 20.70
CA SER A 234 -17.91 -17.10 21.53
C SER A 234 -17.38 -15.69 21.19
N PRO A 235 -18.15 -14.62 21.47
CA PRO A 235 -17.68 -13.25 21.26
C PRO A 235 -16.32 -12.97 21.91
N VAL A 236 -16.06 -13.52 23.10
CA VAL A 236 -14.79 -13.37 23.82
C VAL A 236 -13.63 -14.05 23.09
N GLU A 237 -13.80 -15.29 22.64
CA GLU A 237 -12.75 -15.99 21.88
C GLU A 237 -12.42 -15.31 20.54
N LYS A 238 -13.42 -14.65 19.92
CA LYS A 238 -13.17 -13.81 18.73
C LYS A 238 -12.29 -12.62 19.08
N LEU A 239 -12.62 -11.91 20.15
CA LEU A 239 -11.83 -10.77 20.64
C LEU A 239 -10.41 -11.17 21.06
N GLU A 240 -10.21 -12.32 21.70
CA GLU A 240 -8.88 -12.82 22.06
C GLU A 240 -8.00 -13.12 20.83
N LYS A 241 -8.60 -13.74 19.79
CA LYS A 241 -7.90 -13.98 18.52
C LYS A 241 -7.57 -12.67 17.80
N GLN A 242 -8.49 -11.71 17.85
CA GLN A 242 -8.30 -10.38 17.30
C GLN A 242 -7.19 -9.62 18.02
N ASP A 243 -7.16 -9.62 19.35
CA ASP A 243 -6.07 -9.02 20.14
C ASP A 243 -4.70 -9.63 19.79
N LYS A 244 -4.63 -10.96 19.66
CA LYS A 244 -3.40 -11.63 19.22
C LYS A 244 -2.97 -11.16 17.83
N ARG A 245 -3.90 -11.08 16.87
CA ARG A 245 -3.59 -10.59 15.53
C ARG A 245 -3.17 -9.12 15.56
N ASN A 246 -3.82 -8.29 16.38
CA ASN A 246 -3.50 -6.87 16.52
C ASN A 246 -2.08 -6.67 17.08
N LYS A 247 -1.66 -7.50 18.03
CA LYS A 247 -0.26 -7.52 18.52
C LYS A 247 0.73 -7.89 17.42
N GLU A 248 0.40 -8.88 16.59
CA GLU A 248 1.23 -9.28 15.44
C GLU A 248 1.31 -8.16 14.38
N ILE A 249 0.19 -7.51 14.04
CA ILE A 249 0.14 -6.37 13.10
C ILE A 249 1.00 -5.21 13.62
N ALA A 250 0.90 -4.89 14.92
CA ALA A 250 1.70 -3.84 15.52
C ALA A 250 3.20 -4.11 15.37
N LEU A 251 3.62 -5.36 15.59
CA LEU A 251 5.01 -5.80 15.38
C LEU A 251 5.41 -5.72 13.90
N GLU A 252 4.58 -6.23 12.99
CA GLU A 252 4.81 -6.20 11.54
C GLU A 252 5.03 -4.77 11.04
N LYS A 253 4.12 -3.85 11.38
CA LYS A 253 4.23 -2.43 11.00
C LYS A 253 5.45 -1.76 11.61
N THR A 254 5.73 -2.03 12.90
CA THR A 254 6.94 -1.52 13.55
C THR A 254 8.20 -1.97 12.80
N VAL A 255 8.27 -3.26 12.41
CA VAL A 255 9.39 -3.79 11.63
C VAL A 255 9.48 -3.14 10.25
N GLU A 256 8.35 -2.98 9.55
CA GLU A 256 8.31 -2.37 8.22
C GLU A 256 8.79 -0.92 8.25
N ASP A 257 8.27 -0.11 9.17
CA ASP A 257 8.62 1.30 9.27
C ASP A 257 10.06 1.48 9.78
N THR A 258 10.50 0.63 10.71
CA THR A 258 11.91 0.61 11.14
C THR A 258 12.85 0.26 9.98
N LYS A 259 12.47 -0.67 9.10
CA LYS A 259 13.27 -1.01 7.89
C LYS A 259 13.39 0.17 6.93
N LYS A 260 12.35 0.98 6.77
CA LYS A 260 12.40 2.19 5.95
C LYS A 260 13.34 3.21 6.59
N GLN A 261 13.14 3.48 7.87
CA GLN A 261 13.89 4.50 8.59
C GLN A 261 15.38 4.16 8.76
N ILE A 262 15.73 2.90 9.02
CA ILE A 262 17.13 2.50 9.27
C ILE A 262 18.04 2.70 8.04
N LEU A 263 17.48 2.72 6.83
CA LEU A 263 18.22 3.01 5.60
C LEU A 263 18.59 4.48 5.44
N GLU A 264 17.88 5.38 6.13
CA GLU A 264 18.09 6.83 6.06
C GLU A 264 19.03 7.36 7.15
N VAL A 265 19.26 6.56 8.20
CA VAL A 265 20.11 6.95 9.32
C VAL A 265 21.59 6.83 8.95
N ASP A 266 22.35 7.91 9.13
CA ASP A 266 23.81 7.86 9.02
C ASP A 266 24.43 7.11 10.21
N MET A 267 25.15 6.03 9.89
CA MET A 267 25.81 5.14 10.85
C MET A 267 27.33 5.29 10.83
N SER A 268 27.90 6.18 10.01
CA SER A 268 29.34 6.27 9.74
C SER A 268 30.20 6.61 10.97
N GLU A 269 29.71 7.46 11.87
CA GLU A 269 30.43 7.86 13.10
C GLU A 269 30.11 6.98 14.31
N ARG A 270 29.20 6.01 14.19
CA ARG A 270 28.78 5.16 15.32
C ARG A 270 29.78 4.03 15.52
N LYS A 271 30.12 3.75 16.78
CA LYS A 271 31.05 2.67 17.13
C LYS A 271 30.36 1.31 17.03
N PHE A 272 31.03 0.38 16.34
CA PHE A 272 30.56 -1.00 16.24
C PHE A 272 30.63 -1.72 17.60
N GLY A 273 29.47 -2.15 18.11
CA GLY A 273 29.31 -2.71 19.44
C GLY A 273 29.30 -4.24 19.51
N GLN A 274 29.18 -4.77 20.74
CA GLN A 274 29.04 -6.22 20.96
C GLN A 274 27.71 -6.76 20.44
N ASP A 275 26.64 -5.97 20.49
CA ASP A 275 25.33 -6.39 20.01
C ASP A 275 25.32 -6.53 18.48
N GLU A 276 25.96 -5.60 17.77
CA GLU A 276 26.13 -5.69 16.32
C GLU A 276 27.06 -6.87 15.93
N ASP A 277 28.11 -7.14 16.73
CA ASP A 277 28.94 -8.33 16.54
C ASP A 277 28.09 -9.61 16.66
N LYS A 278 27.21 -9.71 17.66
CA LYS A 278 26.25 -10.83 17.80
C LYS A 278 25.30 -10.93 16.60
N MET A 279 24.76 -9.79 16.13
CA MET A 279 23.89 -9.76 14.94
C MET A 279 24.61 -10.29 13.69
N ILE A 280 25.88 -9.93 13.48
CA ILE A 280 26.68 -10.48 12.38
C ILE A 280 26.75 -12.01 12.48
N TYR A 281 27.09 -12.56 13.65
CA TYR A 281 27.16 -14.02 13.80
C TYR A 281 25.82 -14.72 13.60
N PHE A 282 24.71 -14.11 14.00
CA PHE A 282 23.37 -14.64 13.73
C PHE A 282 23.19 -14.88 12.22
N PHE A 283 23.58 -13.93 11.38
CA PHE A 283 23.52 -14.07 9.93
C PHE A 283 24.53 -15.09 9.40
N LEU A 284 25.80 -15.04 9.87
CA LEU A 284 26.85 -15.95 9.43
C LEU A 284 26.56 -17.43 9.74
N LEU A 285 25.83 -17.73 10.82
CA LEU A 285 25.45 -19.09 11.20
C LEU A 285 24.63 -19.81 10.13
N SER A 286 23.98 -19.07 9.22
CA SER A 286 23.28 -19.67 8.07
C SER A 286 24.22 -20.38 7.09
N SER A 287 25.53 -20.10 7.15
CA SER A 287 26.58 -20.76 6.36
C SER A 287 27.38 -21.80 7.16
N LEU A 288 27.05 -22.04 8.44
CA LEU A 288 27.77 -22.98 9.27
C LEU A 288 27.62 -24.40 8.69
N ARG A 289 28.73 -25.08 8.47
CA ARG A 289 28.72 -26.46 8.00
C ARG A 289 28.32 -27.38 9.14
N ARG A 290 27.57 -28.42 8.80
CA ARG A 290 27.07 -29.41 9.77
C ARG A 290 28.19 -30.06 10.59
N GLU A 291 29.35 -30.27 9.99
CA GLU A 291 30.55 -30.80 10.66
C GLU A 291 31.01 -29.95 11.86
N HIS A 292 30.59 -28.69 11.94
CA HIS A 292 30.91 -27.79 13.04
C HIS A 292 29.76 -27.55 14.01
N PHE A 293 28.61 -28.23 13.87
CA PHE A 293 27.46 -28.07 14.78
C PHE A 293 27.81 -28.46 16.23
N ALA A 294 28.57 -29.55 16.39
CA ALA A 294 29.06 -29.97 17.72
C ALA A 294 29.96 -28.89 18.37
N GLU A 295 30.71 -28.12 17.57
CA GLU A 295 31.57 -27.05 18.10
C GLU A 295 30.77 -25.87 18.67
N VAL A 296 29.52 -25.70 18.25
CA VAL A 296 28.59 -24.68 18.76
C VAL A 296 27.54 -25.27 19.72
N GLY A 297 27.75 -26.51 20.18
CA GLY A 297 26.88 -27.16 21.18
C GLY A 297 25.56 -27.69 20.63
N ILE A 298 25.48 -27.92 19.32
CA ILE A 298 24.32 -28.56 18.67
C ILE A 298 24.68 -30.01 18.40
N GLU A 299 24.05 -30.92 19.14
CA GLU A 299 24.07 -32.35 18.86
C GLU A 299 22.93 -32.68 17.91
N CYS A 300 23.26 -33.16 16.70
CA CYS A 300 22.25 -33.49 15.71
C CYS A 300 22.53 -34.88 15.11
N GLU A 301 21.64 -35.82 15.40
CA GLU A 301 21.69 -37.19 14.86
C GLU A 301 21.03 -37.30 13.48
N GLU A 302 20.25 -36.28 13.08
CA GLU A 302 19.52 -36.26 11.82
C GLU A 302 20.41 -35.93 10.62
N THR A 303 20.10 -36.54 9.48
CA THR A 303 20.86 -36.36 8.24
C THR A 303 20.60 -35.03 7.53
N TYR A 304 19.49 -34.35 7.83
CA TYR A 304 19.06 -33.11 7.17
C TYR A 304 18.54 -32.06 8.16
N HIS A 305 19.43 -31.53 9.00
CA HIS A 305 19.09 -30.48 9.96
C HIS A 305 19.73 -29.14 9.60
N TYR A 306 18.93 -28.09 9.62
CA TYR A 306 19.35 -26.70 9.48
C TYR A 306 19.11 -25.99 10.82
N LEU A 307 20.01 -25.07 11.18
CA LEU A 307 19.84 -24.27 12.39
C LEU A 307 18.58 -23.41 12.29
N THR A 308 17.65 -23.63 13.22
CA THR A 308 16.49 -22.78 13.44
C THR A 308 16.90 -21.43 14.03
N ASP A 309 16.07 -20.40 13.87
CA ASP A 309 16.37 -19.08 14.44
C ASP A 309 16.50 -19.13 15.96
N LYS A 310 15.74 -20.00 16.64
CA LYS A 310 15.86 -20.23 18.08
C LYS A 310 17.24 -20.78 18.46
N GLU A 311 17.75 -21.76 17.71
CA GLU A 311 19.10 -22.30 17.94
C GLU A 311 20.17 -21.26 17.66
N LYS A 312 20.05 -20.49 16.56
CA LYS A 312 20.97 -19.40 16.25
C LYS A 312 21.00 -18.35 17.37
N MET A 313 19.84 -17.94 17.89
CA MET A 313 19.75 -17.00 19.01
C MET A 313 20.48 -17.54 20.24
N ASN A 314 20.26 -18.80 20.61
CA ASN A 314 20.94 -19.41 21.76
C ASN A 314 22.48 -19.48 21.55
N ILE A 315 22.94 -19.79 20.34
CA ILE A 315 24.37 -19.88 20.02
C ILE A 315 25.04 -18.50 20.20
N ILE A 316 24.44 -17.42 19.70
CA ILE A 316 25.06 -16.09 19.73
C ILE A 316 25.13 -15.45 21.12
N GLU A 317 24.40 -15.99 22.11
CA GLU A 317 24.45 -15.47 23.48
C GLU A 317 25.86 -15.59 24.08
N ASN A 318 26.57 -16.69 23.81
CA ASN A 318 27.83 -17.04 24.48
C ASN A 318 28.90 -17.62 23.52
N LEU A 319 29.18 -16.93 22.41
CA LEU A 319 30.20 -17.37 21.46
C LEU A 319 31.64 -17.13 21.96
N THR A 320 32.43 -18.20 21.99
CA THR A 320 33.89 -18.13 22.24
C THR A 320 34.65 -17.64 21.01
N ALA A 321 35.87 -17.12 21.20
CA ALA A 321 36.74 -16.70 20.09
C ALA A 321 37.03 -17.83 19.09
N LYS A 322 37.11 -19.09 19.57
CA LYS A 322 37.32 -20.27 18.72
C LYS A 322 36.09 -20.52 17.82
N GLN A 323 34.89 -20.55 18.41
CA GLN A 323 33.64 -20.74 17.66
C GLN A 323 33.43 -19.63 16.63
N LYS A 324 33.71 -18.37 17.01
CA LYS A 324 33.67 -17.21 16.10
C LYS A 324 34.57 -17.41 14.87
N ALA A 325 35.79 -17.92 15.06
CA ALA A 325 36.71 -18.17 13.96
C ALA A 325 36.21 -19.25 12.99
N VAL A 326 35.57 -20.30 13.52
CA VAL A 326 34.99 -21.40 12.74
C VAL A 326 33.82 -20.90 11.89
N ILE A 327 32.87 -20.18 12.51
CA ILE A 327 31.72 -19.59 11.81
C ILE A 327 32.17 -18.67 10.67
N ARG A 328 33.17 -17.80 10.92
CA ARG A 328 33.74 -16.91 9.89
C ARG A 328 34.35 -17.68 8.72
N ARG A 329 35.09 -18.76 8.98
CA ARG A 329 35.73 -19.57 7.92
C ARG A 329 34.68 -20.29 7.08
N ASP A 330 33.66 -20.83 7.71
CA ASP A 330 32.57 -21.51 7.00
C ASP A 330 31.79 -20.56 6.10
N TYR A 331 31.55 -19.33 6.57
CA TYR A 331 30.98 -18.28 5.74
C TYR A 331 31.85 -17.95 4.52
N LEU A 332 33.18 -17.82 4.69
CA LEU A 332 34.09 -17.59 3.57
C LEU A 332 34.03 -18.74 2.56
N ILE A 333 34.07 -19.99 3.03
CA ILE A 333 34.00 -21.20 2.19
C ILE A 333 32.68 -21.27 1.43
N ALA A 334 31.55 -20.94 2.08
CA ALA A 334 30.26 -20.89 1.43
C ALA A 334 30.23 -19.87 0.27
N ASN A 335 30.86 -18.69 0.45
CA ASN A 335 30.94 -17.66 -0.57
C ASN A 335 31.91 -17.97 -1.71
N PHE A 336 32.96 -18.77 -1.46
CA PHE A 336 33.88 -19.21 -2.52
C PHE A 336 33.25 -20.14 -3.56
N LYS A 337 32.07 -20.71 -3.30
CA LYS A 337 31.30 -21.47 -4.31
C LYS A 337 30.98 -20.64 -5.56
N ASN A 338 30.97 -19.31 -5.44
CA ASN A 338 30.72 -18.38 -6.55
C ASN A 338 32.01 -17.96 -7.30
N ALA A 339 33.17 -18.50 -6.94
CA ALA A 339 34.41 -18.27 -7.66
C ALA A 339 34.31 -18.81 -9.09
N SER A 340 34.60 -17.96 -10.08
CA SER A 340 34.54 -18.35 -11.48
C SER A 340 35.55 -17.58 -12.32
N GLY A 341 36.23 -18.30 -13.22
CA GLY A 341 37.19 -17.74 -14.17
C GLY A 341 38.19 -16.79 -13.52
N SER A 342 38.20 -15.54 -13.97
CA SER A 342 39.09 -14.46 -13.52
C SER A 342 38.42 -13.42 -12.62
N ASN A 343 37.30 -13.76 -11.97
CA ASN A 343 36.66 -12.83 -11.04
C ASN A 343 37.47 -12.64 -9.74
N ALA A 344 37.22 -11.55 -9.01
CA ALA A 344 37.95 -11.24 -7.78
C ALA A 344 37.81 -12.34 -6.70
N THR A 345 36.64 -12.97 -6.63
CA THR A 345 36.37 -14.10 -5.70
C THR A 345 37.29 -15.29 -5.96
N ALA A 346 37.61 -15.59 -7.23
CA ALA A 346 38.55 -16.65 -7.59
C ALA A 346 39.97 -16.33 -7.11
N SER A 347 40.40 -15.06 -7.20
CA SER A 347 41.69 -14.64 -6.68
C SER A 347 41.75 -14.81 -5.15
N LEU A 348 40.72 -14.35 -4.43
CA LEU A 348 40.62 -14.52 -2.98
C LEU A 348 40.55 -15.99 -2.54
N LEU A 349 39.89 -16.86 -3.31
CA LEU A 349 39.87 -18.30 -3.07
C LEU A 349 41.27 -18.89 -3.20
N LEU A 350 42.03 -18.51 -4.23
CA LEU A 350 43.40 -18.99 -4.42
C LEU A 350 44.31 -18.52 -3.29
N ASP A 351 44.22 -17.25 -2.86
CA ASP A 351 44.97 -16.72 -1.70
C ASP A 351 44.61 -17.45 -0.40
N PHE A 352 43.32 -17.77 -0.21
CA PHE A 352 42.85 -18.54 0.94
C PHE A 352 43.38 -19.97 0.90
N ALA A 353 43.32 -20.63 -0.26
CA ALA A 353 43.82 -21.98 -0.46
C ALA A 353 45.34 -22.04 -0.31
N GLU A 354 46.09 -21.03 -0.77
CA GLU A 354 47.54 -20.95 -0.59
C GLU A 354 47.92 -20.87 0.90
N LYS A 355 47.14 -20.14 1.70
CA LYS A 355 47.38 -20.05 3.16
C LYS A 355 46.98 -21.30 3.94
N HIS A 356 45.91 -21.98 3.54
CA HIS A 356 45.30 -23.04 4.34
C HIS A 356 45.51 -24.47 3.79
N MET A 357 45.82 -24.61 2.51
CA MET A 357 46.04 -25.89 1.81
C MET A 357 47.06 -25.77 0.64
N PRO A 358 48.29 -25.25 0.88
CA PRO A 358 49.25 -24.92 -0.17
C PRO A 358 49.66 -26.12 -1.04
N GLU A 359 49.85 -27.29 -0.44
CA GLU A 359 50.28 -28.51 -1.16
C GLU A 359 49.21 -28.98 -2.16
N ALA A 360 47.96 -29.08 -1.71
CA ALA A 360 46.84 -29.46 -2.55
C ALA A 360 46.58 -28.42 -3.67
N LEU A 361 46.76 -27.12 -3.38
CA LEU A 361 46.67 -26.09 -4.41
C LEU A 361 47.77 -26.24 -5.47
N ALA A 362 49.00 -26.53 -5.06
CA ALA A 362 50.12 -26.73 -5.98
C ALA A 362 49.87 -27.93 -6.90
N GLU A 363 49.35 -29.04 -6.37
CA GLU A 363 48.98 -30.22 -7.16
C GLU A 363 47.91 -29.89 -8.21
N ILE A 364 46.85 -29.17 -7.82
CA ILE A 364 45.78 -28.72 -8.74
C ILE A 364 46.35 -27.81 -9.84
N LYS A 365 47.18 -26.82 -9.48
CA LYS A 365 47.81 -25.90 -10.44
C LYS A 365 48.70 -26.64 -11.43
N ASN A 366 49.52 -27.58 -10.96
CA ASN A 366 50.40 -28.38 -11.81
C ASN A 366 49.59 -29.20 -12.83
N GLY A 367 48.53 -29.89 -12.38
CA GLY A 367 47.68 -30.68 -13.28
C GLY A 367 47.07 -29.85 -14.43
N HIS A 368 46.62 -28.62 -14.15
CA HIS A 368 46.09 -27.73 -15.20
C HIS A 368 47.18 -27.12 -16.08
N ASN A 369 48.31 -26.71 -15.49
CA ASN A 369 49.43 -26.14 -16.24
C ASN A 369 50.05 -27.14 -17.21
N GLU A 370 50.19 -28.41 -16.84
CA GLU A 370 50.69 -29.45 -17.77
C GLU A 370 49.81 -29.58 -19.03
N VAL A 371 48.49 -29.53 -18.88
CA VAL A 371 47.55 -29.57 -20.01
C VAL A 371 47.65 -28.29 -20.83
N TYR A 372 47.76 -27.13 -20.17
CA TYR A 372 47.96 -25.85 -20.83
C TYR A 372 49.23 -25.83 -21.68
N GLU A 373 50.37 -26.24 -21.13
CA GLU A 373 51.66 -26.27 -21.84
C GLU A 373 51.61 -27.15 -23.09
N LYS A 374 51.01 -28.35 -22.99
CA LYS A 374 50.80 -29.23 -24.16
C LYS A 374 49.93 -28.56 -25.22
N ARG A 375 48.85 -27.87 -24.82
CA ARG A 375 47.98 -27.14 -25.77
C ARG A 375 48.68 -25.94 -26.38
N HIS A 376 49.46 -25.21 -25.60
CA HIS A 376 50.23 -24.07 -26.04
C HIS A 376 51.25 -24.47 -27.11
N GLN A 377 52.01 -25.55 -26.89
CA GLN A 377 52.93 -26.11 -27.90
C GLN A 377 52.24 -26.44 -29.21
N ARG A 378 51.07 -27.09 -29.18
CA ARG A 378 50.29 -27.40 -30.39
C ARG A 378 49.78 -26.15 -31.12
N ILE A 379 49.46 -25.09 -30.39
CA ILE A 379 49.06 -23.80 -30.98
C ILE A 379 50.26 -23.17 -31.70
N GLU A 380 51.44 -23.16 -31.07
CA GLU A 380 52.65 -22.62 -31.68
C GLU A 380 53.08 -23.42 -32.91
N GLU A 381 53.00 -24.76 -32.88
CA GLU A 381 53.20 -25.60 -34.08
C GLU A 381 52.25 -25.21 -35.23
N LYS A 382 50.95 -25.00 -34.93
CA LYS A 382 49.96 -24.58 -35.95
C LYS A 382 50.22 -23.19 -36.49
N LYS A 383 50.60 -22.23 -35.63
CA LYS A 383 50.97 -20.87 -36.05
C LYS A 383 52.14 -20.91 -37.02
N ALA A 384 53.16 -21.71 -36.72
CA ALA A 384 54.33 -21.85 -37.59
C ALA A 384 53.95 -22.40 -38.98
N VAL A 385 53.08 -23.41 -39.04
CA VAL A 385 52.58 -23.96 -40.32
C VAL A 385 51.77 -22.92 -41.11
N LEU A 386 50.87 -22.19 -40.46
CA LEU A 386 50.05 -21.16 -41.11
C LEU A 386 50.91 -19.99 -41.64
N LEU A 387 51.91 -19.55 -40.89
CA LEU A 387 52.87 -18.53 -41.33
C LEU A 387 53.61 -18.94 -42.60
N VAL A 388 54.05 -20.20 -42.70
CA VAL A 388 54.70 -20.73 -43.92
C VAL A 388 53.72 -20.78 -45.09
N GLN A 389 52.46 -21.14 -44.86
CA GLN A 389 51.43 -21.14 -45.91
C GLN A 389 51.05 -19.72 -46.37
N GLU A 390 51.01 -18.75 -45.47
CA GLU A 390 50.78 -17.33 -45.81
C GLU A 390 51.94 -16.77 -46.63
N GLN A 391 53.19 -17.04 -46.24
CA GLN A 391 54.37 -16.66 -47.02
C GLN A 391 54.37 -17.29 -48.42
N ALA A 392 54.07 -18.60 -48.50
CA ALA A 392 53.97 -19.29 -49.78
C ALA A 392 52.81 -18.77 -50.67
N ARG A 393 51.70 -18.28 -50.09
CA ARG A 393 50.62 -17.61 -50.84
C ARG A 393 51.04 -16.22 -51.33
N GLN A 394 51.74 -15.45 -50.51
CA GLN A 394 52.24 -14.12 -50.88
C GLN A 394 53.31 -14.20 -51.98
N GLU A 395 54.13 -15.24 -52.00
CA GLU A 395 55.11 -15.49 -53.07
C GLU A 395 54.48 -16.03 -54.37
N ALA A 396 53.23 -16.49 -54.34
CA ALA A 396 52.52 -17.10 -55.48
C ALA A 396 51.51 -16.17 -56.18
N GLU A 397 51.32 -14.91 -55.73
CA GLU A 397 50.53 -13.91 -56.46
C GLU A 397 51.37 -13.26 -57.58
N PRO A 398 50.95 -13.31 -58.86
CA PRO A 398 51.66 -12.65 -59.94
C PRO A 398 51.42 -11.13 -59.88
N SER A 399 52.51 -10.37 -59.81
CA SER A 399 52.52 -8.91 -59.95
C SER A 399 52.09 -8.51 -61.36
N ASP A 400 50.84 -8.06 -61.50
CA ASP A 400 50.34 -7.35 -62.69
C ASP A 400 50.74 -5.87 -62.54
N GLU A 401 51.91 -5.49 -63.09
CA GLU A 401 52.28 -4.09 -63.28
C GLU A 401 52.18 -3.69 -64.76
N PRO A 402 51.43 -2.62 -65.11
CA PRO A 402 51.43 -2.02 -66.44
C PRO A 402 52.61 -1.04 -66.62
N GLN A 403 53.36 -1.16 -67.72
CA GLN A 403 54.38 -0.18 -68.13
C GLN A 403 53.75 1.03 -68.85
N PRO A 404 54.20 2.26 -68.54
CA PRO A 404 54.15 3.38 -69.47
C PRO A 404 55.55 3.90 -69.87
N GLU A 405 55.59 4.43 -71.09
CA GLU A 405 56.73 4.94 -71.87
C GLU A 405 57.35 6.25 -71.34
N ALA A 406 58.64 6.44 -71.63
CA ALA A 406 59.19 7.70 -72.14
C ALA A 406 60.58 7.50 -72.81
N GLU A 407 60.64 7.76 -74.11
CA GLU A 407 61.81 7.89 -75.00
C GLU A 407 62.75 9.05 -74.58
N ALA A 408 64.06 8.83 -74.46
CA ALA A 408 65.13 9.02 -75.46
C ALA A 408 65.72 10.44 -75.59
N THR A 409 67.06 10.53 -75.54
CA THR A 409 67.82 11.45 -76.42
C THR A 409 69.27 10.96 -76.56
N ALA A 410 69.58 10.47 -77.77
CA ALA A 410 70.91 10.18 -78.27
C ALA A 410 71.58 11.48 -78.81
N GLY A 411 72.90 11.57 -78.71
CA GLY A 411 73.67 12.81 -78.86
C GLY A 411 74.10 13.23 -80.27
N LYS A 412 75.02 14.20 -80.34
CA LYS A 412 76.11 14.35 -81.32
C LYS A 412 77.00 15.57 -81.06
N GLU A 413 78.31 15.37 -81.18
CA GLU A 413 79.33 16.41 -81.40
C GLU A 413 79.22 17.04 -82.81
N THR A 414 79.85 18.23 -82.96
CA THR A 414 80.35 18.90 -84.19
C THR A 414 80.02 18.24 -85.53
N LYS A 415 79.11 18.82 -86.33
CA LYS A 415 79.35 19.79 -87.44
C LYS A 415 80.34 19.31 -88.51
N GLU A 416 79.82 19.03 -89.70
CA GLU A 416 80.10 19.85 -90.88
C GLU A 416 79.08 19.65 -92.00
N GLU A 417 78.94 20.72 -92.76
CA GLU A 417 77.97 21.09 -93.78
C GLU A 417 78.50 20.70 -95.17
N ILE A 418 77.62 20.59 -96.18
CA ILE A 418 77.74 21.19 -97.54
C ILE A 418 76.74 20.53 -98.53
N ALA A 419 75.86 21.40 -99.05
CA ALA A 419 75.25 21.55 -100.38
C ALA A 419 75.12 20.35 -101.34
N ALA A 420 73.91 20.12 -101.88
CA ALA A 420 73.34 20.85 -103.03
C ALA A 420 71.84 20.52 -103.18
#